data_AF-A0A5E3WUT9-F1
#
_entry.id   AF-A0A5E3WUT9-F1
#
_cell.length_a   1.000
_cell.length_b   1.000
_cell.length_c   1.000
_cell.angle_alpha   90.00
_cell.angle_beta   90.00
_cell.angle_gamma   90.00
#
_symmetry.space_group_name_H-M   'P 1'
#
loop_
_entity.id
_entity.type
_entity.pdbx_description
1 polymer ?
#
loop_
_entity_poly.entity_id
_entity_poly.type
_entity_poly.pdbx_seq_one_letter_code
_entity_poly.pdbx_strand_id
1 'polypeptide(L)'
;MFASTVALVALLAAQSAHAFYLPGAAPKDYKKGDKVDLFVNALTPMLSGKENSKLKSLINYDYYNPHFHFCEPEGGPVKQPESLGSILFGDRIFNSPYDIRMLEDNGTCRSLCHSSIPREDTTFLNDRIREDYALNWIIDGLPAAEMKVDLKTGDMFFDMGFNLGNDEPPFSEEKPALNNHYDIVLRYHEPRPGEYRIVGVLVWPSSRGGSQDGSLDCDTTVPIELDESTPWKVRYTYRVMWNQSDTPWATRWDNYLHIFDPRIHWFSLINSLVIVVFLCIMVSMILLRSVSRDISRYNAIDLSEDVQEDWGWKLVHGEVFRTPKNPMVLSILVGNGAQLCAMVAVTLIFALLGFLSPSNRGSLATVMMVCWTFFGSVSGYVSSRVYASMGGAERRKNAFLTATLLPTFVFAIVFLLNLFLITAGSSGAVPFGTMLLIVLLWFGISAPLSWIGAYFGAKHGAVTNPVRVNPIPRQIPPGPKYLRPWAATLLAGILPFGAAFVELYFMLSSLFASRAYYAFGFLALTAGVVALTTATVTILFSYFILCAEEYRWHWRAFLTGGGSAFWLFAYGMFYWASRLSLDSFSGFVLYLGYLLLLCIFDFLVTGTIGFLATYWAVRRLYTSIRID
;
A
#
# COMPACT_ATOMS: atom_id res chain seq x y z
N MET A 1 22.88 -9.67 38.45
CA MET A 1 24.10 -9.59 37.60
C MET A 1 23.76 -9.59 36.10
N PHE A 2 22.94 -10.52 35.59
CA PHE A 2 22.58 -10.61 34.16
C PHE A 2 21.85 -9.36 33.60
N ALA A 3 20.93 -8.76 34.36
CA ALA A 3 20.19 -7.56 33.94
C ALA A 3 21.09 -6.32 33.81
N SER A 4 22.09 -6.19 34.68
CA SER A 4 23.04 -5.07 34.67
C SER A 4 24.01 -5.17 33.50
N THR A 5 24.44 -6.38 33.12
CA THR A 5 25.27 -6.61 31.93
C THR A 5 24.50 -6.36 30.63
N VAL A 6 23.20 -6.70 30.55
CA VAL A 6 22.38 -6.41 29.37
C VAL A 6 22.15 -4.90 29.22
N ALA A 7 21.90 -4.18 30.33
CA ALA A 7 21.77 -2.73 30.31
C ALA A 7 23.07 -2.03 29.89
N LEU A 8 24.23 -2.51 30.37
CA LEU A 8 25.53 -1.95 30.00
C LEU A 8 25.87 -2.19 28.52
N VAL A 9 25.55 -3.38 27.99
CA VAL A 9 25.73 -3.69 26.55
C VAL A 9 24.80 -2.84 25.68
N ALA A 10 23.55 -2.61 26.11
CA ALA A 10 22.62 -1.73 25.40
C ALA A 10 23.08 -0.25 25.42
N LEU A 11 23.65 0.22 26.54
CA LEU A 11 24.22 1.57 26.67
C LEU A 11 25.51 1.75 25.85
N LEU A 12 26.35 0.72 25.77
CA LEU A 12 27.57 0.72 24.94
C LEU A 12 27.22 0.66 23.43
N ALA A 13 26.19 -0.09 23.05
CA ALA A 13 25.69 -0.13 21.67
C ALA A 13 25.06 1.21 21.23
N ALA A 14 24.49 1.98 22.16
CA ALA A 14 23.95 3.30 21.89
C ALA A 14 25.03 4.36 21.58
N GLN A 15 26.26 4.19 22.07
CA GLN A 15 27.38 5.11 21.77
C GLN A 15 27.97 4.89 20.37
N SER A 16 27.78 3.72 19.78
CA SER A 16 28.12 3.43 18.38
C SER A 16 27.03 3.82 17.37
N ALA A 17 25.93 4.45 17.82
CA ALA A 17 24.95 5.02 16.92
C ALA A 17 25.53 6.31 16.31
N HIS A 18 26.13 6.20 15.12
CA HIS A 18 26.27 7.35 14.25
C HIS A 18 24.87 7.96 14.08
N ALA A 19 24.74 9.25 14.38
CA ALA A 19 23.49 9.98 14.19
C ALA A 19 23.00 9.73 12.76
N PHE A 20 21.92 8.95 12.64
CA PHE A 20 21.36 8.59 11.35
C PHE A 20 20.73 9.85 10.76
N TYR A 21 21.39 10.41 9.74
CA TYR A 21 20.80 11.50 8.95
C TYR A 21 19.63 10.92 8.16
N LEU A 22 18.42 11.40 8.46
CA LEU A 22 17.24 11.15 7.64
C LEU A 22 17.31 12.08 6.41
N PRO A 23 17.57 11.56 5.20
CA PRO A 23 17.58 12.39 4.00
C PRO A 23 16.24 13.12 3.86
N GLY A 24 16.30 14.44 3.61
CA GLY A 24 15.11 15.28 3.51
C GLY A 24 14.54 15.82 4.83
N ALA A 25 15.10 15.45 6.00
CA ALA A 25 14.69 15.99 7.29
C ALA A 25 15.37 17.33 7.65
N ALA A 26 16.51 17.65 7.03
CA ALA A 26 17.21 18.92 7.20
C ALA A 26 17.52 19.56 5.84
N PRO A 27 17.55 20.90 5.76
CA PRO A 27 17.93 21.61 4.55
C PRO A 27 19.41 21.42 4.24
N LYS A 28 19.73 21.26 2.96
CA LYS A 28 21.09 21.40 2.45
C LYS A 28 21.25 22.81 1.91
N ASP A 29 22.21 23.54 2.47
CA ASP A 29 22.55 24.90 2.05
C ASP A 29 23.65 24.83 1.00
N TYR A 30 23.41 25.41 -0.17
CA TYR A 30 24.36 25.53 -1.27
C TYR A 30 24.91 26.95 -1.34
N LYS A 31 26.19 27.08 -1.67
CA LYS A 31 26.83 28.33 -2.08
C LYS A 31 26.92 28.40 -3.59
N LYS A 32 27.15 29.61 -4.12
CA LYS A 32 27.39 29.79 -5.55
C LYS A 32 28.61 28.97 -6.00
N GLY A 33 28.47 28.23 -7.10
CA GLY A 33 29.49 27.33 -7.65
C GLY A 33 29.55 25.94 -7.01
N ASP A 34 28.79 25.68 -5.93
CA ASP A 34 28.72 24.34 -5.35
C ASP A 34 28.11 23.35 -6.33
N LYS A 35 28.64 22.13 -6.34
CA LYS A 35 28.12 21.03 -7.16
C LYS A 35 26.75 20.60 -6.65
N VAL A 36 25.79 20.51 -7.56
CA VAL A 36 24.44 19.98 -7.32
C VAL A 36 24.34 18.62 -7.97
N ASP A 37 24.29 17.58 -7.14
CA ASP A 37 24.23 16.20 -7.64
C ASP A 37 22.83 15.89 -8.19
N LEU A 38 22.80 15.40 -9.43
CA LEU A 38 21.62 14.81 -10.06
C LEU A 38 21.75 13.29 -9.98
N PHE A 39 20.75 12.65 -9.38
CA PHE A 39 20.63 11.20 -9.37
C PHE A 39 19.51 10.76 -10.32
N VAL A 40 19.67 9.58 -10.90
CA VAL A 40 18.70 8.96 -11.78
C VAL A 40 18.11 7.72 -11.10
N ASN A 41 16.84 7.45 -11.35
CA ASN A 41 16.11 6.29 -10.84
C ASN A 41 15.52 5.47 -11.99
N ALA A 42 15.05 4.27 -11.69
CA ALA A 42 14.33 3.40 -12.60
C ALA A 42 13.21 4.14 -13.35
N LEU A 43 13.09 3.84 -14.65
CA LEU A 43 12.01 4.34 -15.49
C LEU A 43 10.72 3.60 -15.14
N THR A 44 9.65 4.35 -15.03
CA THR A 44 8.32 3.85 -14.67
C THR A 44 7.30 4.21 -15.74
N PRO A 45 6.36 3.33 -16.07
CA PRO A 45 5.24 3.68 -16.94
C PRO A 45 4.37 4.74 -16.25
N MET A 46 4.00 5.79 -17.00
CA MET A 46 3.14 6.87 -16.53
C MET A 46 1.75 6.79 -17.16
N LEU A 47 0.75 7.29 -16.42
CA LEU A 47 -0.59 7.47 -16.95
C LEU A 47 -0.62 8.80 -17.74
N SER A 48 -0.62 8.71 -19.08
CA SER A 48 -0.69 9.87 -19.98
C SER A 48 -1.84 10.83 -19.61
N GLY A 49 -1.72 12.12 -19.90
CA GLY A 49 -2.72 13.14 -19.56
C GLY A 49 -4.05 13.04 -20.32
N LYS A 50 -4.17 12.12 -21.29
CA LYS A 50 -5.38 11.90 -22.09
C LYS A 50 -6.56 11.46 -21.20
N GLU A 51 -7.77 12.00 -21.44
CA GLU A 51 -8.98 11.73 -20.63
C GLU A 51 -9.35 10.22 -20.50
N ASN A 52 -8.83 9.38 -21.41
CA ASN A 52 -9.02 7.93 -21.44
C ASN A 52 -7.70 7.13 -21.44
N SER A 53 -6.60 7.70 -20.96
CA SER A 53 -5.32 6.98 -20.90
C SER A 53 -5.43 5.74 -20.01
N LYS A 54 -4.90 4.63 -20.52
CA LYS A 54 -4.74 3.38 -19.78
C LYS A 54 -3.27 3.16 -19.51
N LEU A 55 -2.96 2.59 -18.36
CA LEU A 55 -1.58 2.20 -18.08
C LEU A 55 -1.22 0.99 -18.95
N LYS A 56 -0.14 1.11 -19.71
CA LYS A 56 0.27 0.13 -20.73
C LYS A 56 1.21 -0.96 -20.19
N SER A 57 1.95 -0.67 -19.12
CA SER A 57 2.90 -1.61 -18.51
C SER A 57 2.95 -1.51 -16.98
N LEU A 58 3.40 -2.58 -16.32
CA LEU A 58 3.72 -2.64 -14.87
C LEU A 58 5.21 -2.93 -14.62
N ILE A 59 6.02 -3.00 -15.68
CA ILE A 59 7.43 -3.38 -15.61
C ILE A 59 8.26 -2.10 -15.52
N ASN A 60 9.07 -1.98 -14.48
CA ASN A 60 10.02 -0.88 -14.38
C ASN A 60 11.35 -1.31 -15.00
N TYR A 61 12.06 -0.38 -15.63
CA TYR A 61 13.40 -0.67 -16.16
C TYR A 61 14.44 0.19 -15.47
N ASP A 62 15.65 -0.33 -15.35
CA ASP A 62 16.77 0.46 -14.82
C ASP A 62 17.09 1.61 -15.79
N TYR A 63 17.52 2.75 -15.26
CA TYR A 63 17.97 3.88 -16.08
C TYR A 63 19.15 3.47 -16.96
N TYR A 64 20.10 2.71 -16.41
CA TYR A 64 21.27 2.22 -17.14
C TYR A 64 21.04 0.85 -17.77
N ASN A 65 19.79 0.51 -18.14
CA ASN A 65 19.55 -0.69 -18.93
C ASN A 65 20.24 -0.55 -20.30
N PRO A 66 21.03 -1.55 -20.74
CA PRO A 66 21.77 -1.50 -22.00
C PRO A 66 20.91 -1.16 -23.23
N HIS A 67 19.63 -1.53 -23.23
CA HIS A 67 18.73 -1.27 -24.36
C HIS A 67 18.36 0.22 -24.52
N PHE A 68 18.51 1.05 -23.49
CA PHE A 68 18.23 2.50 -23.58
C PHE A 68 19.40 3.31 -24.15
N HIS A 69 20.64 2.82 -24.02
CA HIS A 69 21.86 3.51 -24.47
C HIS A 69 21.99 4.96 -23.94
N PHE A 70 21.59 5.21 -22.69
CA PHE A 70 21.78 6.52 -22.06
C PHE A 70 23.26 6.80 -21.72
N CYS A 71 23.58 8.08 -21.51
CA CYS A 71 24.92 8.51 -21.13
C CYS A 71 25.31 8.01 -19.74
N GLU A 72 26.43 7.28 -19.66
CA GLU A 72 27.02 6.84 -18.39
C GLU A 72 28.05 7.86 -17.85
N PRO A 73 28.17 7.99 -16.51
CA PRO A 73 29.20 8.82 -15.90
C PRO A 73 30.61 8.24 -16.08
N GLU A 74 31.62 9.11 -16.02
CA GLU A 74 33.03 8.69 -16.07
C GLU A 74 33.34 7.72 -14.91
N GLY A 75 33.80 6.51 -15.23
CA GLY A 75 34.05 5.43 -14.27
C GLY A 75 32.85 4.49 -14.02
N GLY A 76 31.74 4.70 -14.72
CA GLY A 76 30.55 3.84 -14.67
C GLY A 76 29.55 4.23 -13.57
N PRO A 77 28.32 3.70 -13.63
CA PRO A 77 27.25 4.03 -12.70
C PRO A 77 27.53 3.52 -11.29
N VAL A 78 27.48 4.43 -10.31
CA VAL A 78 27.67 4.20 -8.88
C VAL A 78 26.32 4.24 -8.18
N LYS A 79 25.95 3.10 -7.59
CA LYS A 79 24.70 2.92 -6.86
C LYS A 79 24.67 3.72 -5.55
N GLN A 80 23.57 4.41 -5.28
CA GLN A 80 23.33 5.17 -4.05
C GLN A 80 22.68 4.29 -2.96
N PRO A 81 22.87 4.61 -1.66
CA PRO A 81 22.24 3.88 -0.57
C PRO A 81 20.71 4.11 -0.55
N GLU A 82 19.96 3.00 -0.42
CA GLU A 82 18.49 2.99 -0.46
C GLU A 82 17.93 2.40 0.83
N SER A 83 16.75 2.85 1.25
CA SER A 83 16.02 2.21 2.35
C SER A 83 15.48 0.85 1.91
N LEU A 84 15.24 -0.06 2.87
CA LEU A 84 14.64 -1.37 2.58
C LEU A 84 13.33 -1.25 1.78
N GLY A 85 12.48 -0.29 2.16
CA GLY A 85 11.23 -0.03 1.45
C GLY A 85 11.43 0.52 0.03
N SER A 86 12.43 1.36 -0.19
CA SER A 86 12.76 1.92 -1.52
C SER A 86 13.19 0.80 -2.47
N ILE A 87 14.03 -0.14 -1.99
CA ILE A 87 14.45 -1.32 -2.75
C ILE A 87 13.24 -2.20 -3.13
N LEU A 88 12.27 -2.36 -2.22
CA LEU A 88 11.05 -3.16 -2.42
C LEU A 88 10.04 -2.50 -3.37
N PHE A 89 10.01 -1.17 -3.45
CA PHE A 89 9.23 -0.44 -4.45
C PHE A 89 9.92 -0.38 -5.82
N GLY A 90 11.11 -0.97 -5.95
CA GLY A 90 11.83 -1.04 -7.23
C GLY A 90 12.65 0.19 -7.56
N ASP A 91 12.92 1.07 -6.59
CA ASP A 91 13.88 2.15 -6.78
C ASP A 91 15.27 1.58 -7.01
N ARG A 92 15.98 2.14 -8.00
CA ARG A 92 17.37 1.86 -8.35
C ARG A 92 18.06 3.18 -8.63
N ILE A 93 18.63 3.78 -7.59
CA ILE A 93 19.21 5.13 -7.66
C ILE A 93 20.69 5.07 -7.98
N PHE A 94 21.10 5.80 -9.02
CA PHE A 94 22.49 5.92 -9.47
C PHE A 94 22.92 7.38 -9.62
N ASN A 95 24.22 7.63 -9.57
CA ASN A 95 24.79 8.92 -9.99
C ASN A 95 24.61 9.13 -11.49
N SER A 96 24.78 10.37 -11.94
CA SER A 96 24.61 10.75 -13.35
C SER A 96 25.80 11.58 -13.87
N PRO A 97 25.98 11.66 -15.20
CA PRO A 97 27.04 12.47 -15.82
C PRO A 97 26.77 13.98 -15.84
N TYR A 98 25.62 14.46 -15.34
CA TYR A 98 25.27 15.88 -15.40
C TYR A 98 26.17 16.71 -14.48
N ASP A 99 26.79 17.77 -15.02
CA ASP A 99 27.58 18.73 -14.25
C ASP A 99 26.77 20.01 -14.02
N ILE A 100 26.10 20.04 -12.87
CA ILE A 100 25.27 21.16 -12.44
C ILE A 100 25.99 21.89 -11.30
N ARG A 101 26.19 23.20 -11.47
CA ARG A 101 26.80 24.08 -10.47
C ARG A 101 25.86 25.22 -10.11
N MET A 102 25.74 25.46 -8.81
CA MET A 102 24.76 26.40 -8.25
C MET A 102 24.97 27.83 -8.81
N LEU A 103 23.95 28.37 -9.49
CA LEU A 103 23.95 29.71 -10.11
C LEU A 103 25.05 29.97 -11.15
N GLU A 104 25.61 28.91 -11.73
CA GLU A 104 26.53 29.00 -12.86
C GLU A 104 25.85 28.56 -14.15
N ASP A 105 26.41 29.00 -15.29
CA ASP A 105 26.08 28.47 -16.62
C ASP A 105 24.61 28.58 -17.03
N ASN A 106 23.91 29.58 -16.48
CA ASN A 106 22.48 29.81 -16.66
C ASN A 106 22.13 29.96 -18.15
N GLY A 107 21.32 29.04 -18.67
CA GLY A 107 20.86 29.04 -20.06
C GLY A 107 21.90 28.59 -21.08
N THR A 108 23.11 28.19 -20.65
CA THR A 108 24.12 27.67 -21.58
C THR A 108 23.78 26.24 -21.98
N CYS A 109 23.89 25.95 -23.28
CA CYS A 109 23.71 24.58 -23.73
C CYS A 109 25.00 23.77 -23.58
N ARG A 110 24.88 22.56 -23.04
CA ARG A 110 25.98 21.62 -22.88
C ARG A 110 25.68 20.29 -23.55
N SER A 111 26.70 19.71 -24.17
CA SER A 111 26.65 18.32 -24.63
C SER A 111 26.92 17.40 -23.45
N LEU A 112 26.10 16.37 -23.27
CA LEU A 112 26.28 15.35 -22.24
C LEU A 112 27.15 14.21 -22.78
N CYS A 113 26.69 13.56 -23.84
CA CYS A 113 27.45 12.53 -24.55
C CYS A 113 26.87 12.27 -25.96
N HIS A 114 27.60 11.47 -26.74
CA HIS A 114 27.10 10.89 -27.98
C HIS A 114 26.85 9.40 -27.76
N SER A 115 25.62 8.97 -28.06
CA SER A 115 25.19 7.59 -27.98
C SER A 115 24.93 7.04 -29.37
N SER A 116 25.14 5.74 -29.56
CA SER A 116 24.87 5.04 -30.82
C SER A 116 23.87 3.92 -30.55
N ILE A 117 22.63 4.10 -31.00
CA ILE A 117 21.53 3.17 -30.81
C ILE A 117 21.56 2.13 -31.95
N PRO A 118 21.78 0.84 -31.65
CA PRO A 118 21.68 -0.24 -32.61
C PRO A 118 20.25 -0.44 -33.09
N ARG A 119 20.10 -0.97 -34.30
CA ARG A 119 18.81 -1.25 -34.93
C ARG A 119 17.87 -2.11 -34.06
N GLU A 120 18.43 -3.10 -33.37
CA GLU A 120 17.68 -4.05 -32.54
C GLU A 120 17.03 -3.37 -31.32
N ASP A 121 17.64 -2.30 -30.81
CA ASP A 121 17.17 -1.59 -29.62
C ASP A 121 16.26 -0.40 -29.98
N THR A 122 16.26 0.03 -31.24
CA THR A 122 15.36 1.08 -31.74
C THR A 122 13.89 0.70 -31.55
N THR A 123 13.53 -0.55 -31.84
CA THR A 123 12.16 -1.07 -31.63
C THR A 123 11.79 -1.05 -30.16
N PHE A 124 12.70 -1.53 -29.29
CA PHE A 124 12.51 -1.50 -27.83
C PHE A 124 12.26 -0.07 -27.34
N LEU A 125 13.04 0.91 -27.80
CA LEU A 125 12.91 2.30 -27.38
C LEU A 125 11.60 2.92 -27.84
N ASN A 126 11.22 2.70 -29.10
CA ASN A 126 9.94 3.15 -29.66
C ASN A 126 8.76 2.56 -28.89
N ASP A 127 8.80 1.26 -28.56
CA ASP A 127 7.76 0.61 -27.76
C ASP A 127 7.67 1.21 -26.35
N ARG A 128 8.80 1.53 -25.71
CA ARG A 128 8.78 2.20 -24.40
C ARG A 128 8.26 3.63 -24.47
N ILE A 129 8.49 4.35 -25.56
CA ILE A 129 7.87 5.68 -25.77
C ILE A 129 6.35 5.52 -25.95
N ARG A 130 5.91 4.57 -26.77
CA ARG A 130 4.49 4.24 -26.95
C ARG A 130 3.83 3.78 -25.65
N GLU A 131 4.58 3.16 -24.75
CA GLU A 131 4.09 2.74 -23.44
C GLU A 131 4.10 3.85 -22.37
N ASP A 132 4.39 5.10 -22.75
CA ASP A 132 4.41 6.28 -21.87
C ASP A 132 5.42 6.14 -20.71
N TYR A 133 6.61 5.57 -20.98
CA TYR A 133 7.66 5.50 -19.95
C TYR A 133 8.22 6.88 -19.61
N ALA A 134 8.43 7.11 -18.33
CA ALA A 134 8.98 8.34 -17.82
C ALA A 134 10.32 8.16 -17.12
N LEU A 135 11.17 9.17 -17.25
CA LEU A 135 12.43 9.28 -16.53
C LEU A 135 12.18 9.89 -15.16
N ASN A 136 12.77 9.27 -14.14
CA ASN A 136 12.67 9.70 -12.76
C ASN A 136 14.02 10.23 -12.28
N TRP A 137 14.21 11.54 -12.30
CA TRP A 137 15.41 12.17 -11.73
C TRP A 137 15.19 12.71 -10.33
N ILE A 138 16.27 12.85 -9.58
CA ILE A 138 16.25 13.29 -8.19
C ILE A 138 17.37 14.32 -7.98
N ILE A 139 17.01 15.52 -7.51
CA ILE A 139 17.95 16.58 -7.15
C ILE A 139 17.57 17.10 -5.77
N ASP A 140 18.53 17.10 -4.84
CA ASP A 140 18.31 17.54 -3.44
C ASP A 140 17.12 16.85 -2.73
N GLY A 141 16.85 15.59 -3.10
CA GLY A 141 15.73 14.79 -2.61
C GLY A 141 14.37 15.08 -3.28
N LEU A 142 14.29 16.09 -4.15
CA LEU A 142 13.09 16.39 -4.93
C LEU A 142 13.09 15.61 -6.25
N PRO A 143 11.94 15.06 -6.69
CA PRO A 143 11.81 14.52 -8.02
C PRO A 143 11.86 15.63 -9.07
N ALA A 144 12.47 15.36 -10.21
CA ALA A 144 12.23 16.16 -11.40
C ALA A 144 10.78 16.00 -11.84
N ALA A 145 10.18 17.10 -12.28
CA ALA A 145 8.78 17.13 -12.64
C ALA A 145 8.52 18.04 -13.84
N GLU A 146 7.39 17.80 -14.50
CA GLU A 146 6.82 18.74 -15.46
C GLU A 146 5.84 19.67 -14.76
N MET A 147 5.86 20.95 -15.13
CA MET A 147 4.83 21.88 -14.67
C MET A 147 3.56 21.68 -15.49
N LYS A 148 2.47 21.32 -14.82
CA LYS A 148 1.14 21.15 -15.42
C LYS A 148 0.12 22.05 -14.74
N VAL A 149 -0.98 22.31 -15.44
CA VAL A 149 -2.11 23.08 -14.92
C VAL A 149 -3.30 22.14 -14.82
N ASP A 150 -3.93 22.08 -13.65
CA ASP A 150 -5.20 21.38 -13.51
C ASP A 150 -6.30 22.18 -14.23
N LEU A 151 -6.87 21.60 -15.28
CA LEU A 151 -7.89 22.22 -16.11
C LEU A 151 -9.18 22.56 -15.34
N LYS A 152 -9.44 21.92 -14.19
CA LYS A 152 -10.65 22.14 -13.39
C LYS A 152 -10.49 23.27 -12.38
N THR A 153 -9.33 23.35 -11.72
CA THR A 153 -9.06 24.31 -10.65
C THR A 153 -8.29 25.53 -11.13
N GLY A 154 -7.52 25.38 -12.22
CA GLY A 154 -6.56 26.37 -12.70
C GLY A 154 -5.25 26.38 -11.90
N ASP A 155 -5.09 25.48 -10.94
CA ASP A 155 -3.91 25.41 -10.09
C ASP A 155 -2.71 24.82 -10.86
N MET A 156 -1.54 25.42 -10.67
CA MET A 156 -0.29 24.85 -11.18
C MET A 156 0.22 23.79 -10.22
N PHE A 157 0.61 22.63 -10.74
CA PHE A 157 1.21 21.55 -9.97
C PHE A 157 2.40 20.93 -10.72
N PHE A 158 3.23 20.20 -9.98
CA PHE A 158 4.42 19.53 -10.50
C PHE A 158 4.13 18.04 -10.61
N ASP A 159 4.00 17.54 -11.84
CA ASP A 159 3.80 16.13 -12.14
C ASP A 159 5.15 15.42 -12.15
N MET A 160 5.34 14.46 -11.24
CA MET A 160 6.65 13.83 -11.05
C MET A 160 7.00 12.91 -12.22
N GLY A 161 8.27 12.98 -12.64
CA GLY A 161 8.73 12.33 -13.84
C GLY A 161 8.41 13.14 -15.10
N PHE A 162 9.04 12.76 -16.21
CA PHE A 162 8.81 13.36 -17.52
C PHE A 162 9.05 12.32 -18.61
N ASN A 163 8.38 12.46 -19.75
CA ASN A 163 8.31 11.40 -20.75
C ASN A 163 9.64 11.15 -21.47
N LEU A 164 9.91 9.88 -21.75
CA LEU A 164 11.07 9.40 -22.53
C LEU A 164 11.06 9.92 -23.97
N GLY A 165 9.88 10.03 -24.54
CA GLY A 165 9.68 10.55 -25.88
C GLY A 165 8.31 11.18 -25.99
N ASN A 166 7.94 11.51 -27.22
CA ASN A 166 6.64 12.06 -27.53
C ASN A 166 6.02 11.31 -28.72
N ASP A 167 4.80 10.82 -28.53
CA ASP A 167 3.97 10.18 -29.55
C ASP A 167 2.73 11.05 -29.91
N GLU A 168 2.64 12.27 -29.36
CA GLU A 168 1.53 13.20 -29.57
C GLU A 168 1.72 14.11 -30.79
N PRO A 169 0.64 14.60 -31.42
CA PRO A 169 0.72 15.50 -32.58
C PRO A 169 1.67 16.69 -32.35
N PRO A 170 2.60 16.98 -33.28
CA PRO A 170 2.62 16.55 -34.69
C PRO A 170 3.16 15.12 -34.95
N PHE A 171 3.61 14.41 -33.92
CA PHE A 171 4.08 13.04 -34.03
C PHE A 171 2.91 12.05 -34.13
N SER A 172 3.22 10.81 -34.48
CA SER A 172 2.23 9.73 -34.60
C SER A 172 2.69 8.51 -33.80
N GLU A 173 1.77 7.65 -33.38
CA GLU A 173 2.11 6.38 -32.72
C GLU A 173 3.03 5.50 -33.59
N GLU A 174 2.93 5.64 -34.93
CA GLU A 174 3.81 4.94 -35.88
C GLU A 174 5.26 5.43 -35.80
N LYS A 175 5.46 6.74 -35.56
CA LYS A 175 6.77 7.40 -35.52
C LYS A 175 6.90 8.28 -34.26
N PRO A 176 7.18 7.66 -33.10
CA PRO A 176 7.45 8.43 -31.89
C PRO A 176 8.81 9.15 -31.99
N ALA A 177 8.89 10.31 -31.35
CA ALA A 177 10.13 11.09 -31.24
C ALA A 177 10.82 10.83 -29.90
N LEU A 178 12.13 10.56 -29.92
CA LEU A 178 12.94 10.41 -28.71
C LEU A 178 13.33 11.78 -28.14
N ASN A 179 13.14 11.99 -26.84
CA ASN A 179 13.65 13.18 -26.17
C ASN A 179 15.13 13.00 -25.83
N ASN A 180 15.99 13.83 -26.43
CA ASN A 180 17.45 13.83 -26.20
C ASN A 180 17.97 15.16 -25.65
N HIS A 181 17.13 16.19 -25.59
CA HIS A 181 17.46 17.46 -24.96
C HIS A 181 16.59 17.72 -23.73
N TYR A 182 17.21 18.21 -22.65
CA TYR A 182 16.52 18.52 -21.41
C TYR A 182 16.82 19.94 -20.93
N ASP A 183 15.79 20.78 -20.88
CA ASP A 183 15.84 22.09 -20.24
C ASP A 183 15.49 21.92 -18.75
N ILE A 184 16.51 21.99 -17.88
CA ILE A 184 16.41 21.77 -16.43
C ILE A 184 16.30 23.14 -15.73
N VAL A 185 15.12 23.47 -15.20
CA VAL A 185 14.93 24.68 -14.39
C VAL A 185 14.93 24.33 -12.91
N LEU A 186 15.93 24.82 -12.20
CA LEU A 186 16.05 24.69 -10.75
C LEU A 186 15.48 25.94 -10.08
N ARG A 187 14.43 25.74 -9.29
CA ARG A 187 13.87 26.77 -8.43
C ARG A 187 14.62 26.79 -7.11
N TYR A 188 15.10 27.95 -6.69
CA TYR A 188 15.86 28.11 -5.45
C TYR A 188 15.29 29.23 -4.58
N HIS A 189 15.45 29.07 -3.27
CA HIS A 189 15.10 30.05 -2.26
C HIS A 189 16.36 30.52 -1.53
N GLU A 190 16.47 31.81 -1.27
CA GLU A 190 17.60 32.43 -0.57
C GLU A 190 17.16 32.88 0.83
N PRO A 191 17.22 32.01 1.86
CA PRO A 191 16.83 32.38 3.23
C PRO A 191 17.79 33.39 3.86
N ARG A 192 19.07 33.37 3.46
CA ARG A 192 20.11 34.31 3.90
C ARG A 192 20.99 34.68 2.73
N PRO A 193 21.58 35.88 2.71
CA PRO A 193 22.46 36.31 1.64
C PRO A 193 23.59 35.30 1.38
N GLY A 194 23.64 34.75 0.18
CA GLY A 194 24.66 33.78 -0.25
C GLY A 194 24.46 32.32 0.21
N GLU A 195 23.35 32.01 0.87
CA GLU A 195 22.89 30.65 1.15
C GLU A 195 21.68 30.32 0.28
N TYR A 196 21.79 29.31 -0.58
CA TYR A 196 20.74 28.92 -1.51
C TYR A 196 20.20 27.53 -1.20
N ARG A 197 18.87 27.37 -1.27
CA ARG A 197 18.19 26.08 -1.08
C ARG A 197 17.38 25.73 -2.30
N ILE A 198 17.48 24.50 -2.78
CA ILE A 198 16.68 24.01 -3.89
C ILE A 198 15.27 23.69 -3.38
N VAL A 199 14.26 24.26 -4.05
CA VAL A 199 12.85 24.17 -3.67
C VAL A 199 11.95 23.67 -4.80
N GLY A 200 12.49 23.48 -6.00
CA GLY A 200 11.77 22.85 -7.10
C GLY A 200 12.72 22.46 -8.24
N VAL A 201 12.36 21.39 -8.93
CA VAL A 201 13.11 20.82 -10.04
C VAL A 201 12.13 20.58 -11.17
N LEU A 202 12.28 21.36 -12.24
CA LEU A 202 11.41 21.30 -13.40
C LEU A 202 12.21 20.92 -14.63
N VAL A 203 11.67 20.05 -15.46
CA VAL A 203 12.33 19.58 -16.68
C VAL A 203 11.35 19.71 -17.84
N TRP A 204 11.82 20.29 -18.94
CA TRP A 204 11.12 20.28 -20.22
C TRP A 204 11.93 19.41 -21.18
N PRO A 205 11.46 18.17 -21.46
CA PRO A 205 12.11 17.31 -22.43
C PRO A 205 11.74 17.75 -23.86
N SER A 206 12.71 17.66 -24.77
CA SER A 206 12.48 17.93 -26.20
C SER A 206 13.35 17.04 -27.09
N SER A 207 12.87 16.83 -28.32
CA SER A 207 13.59 16.09 -29.34
C SER A 207 14.33 17.04 -30.28
N ARG A 208 15.65 16.86 -30.42
CA ARG A 208 16.57 17.71 -31.19
C ARG A 208 17.48 16.87 -32.09
N GLY A 209 17.04 16.67 -33.32
CA GLY A 209 17.65 15.90 -34.41
C GLY A 209 18.53 16.70 -35.36
N GLY A 210 19.11 17.82 -34.90
CA GLY A 210 20.10 18.59 -35.65
C GLY A 210 21.39 17.81 -35.97
N SER A 211 22.46 18.50 -36.38
CA SER A 211 23.73 17.84 -36.69
C SER A 211 24.33 17.13 -35.46
N GLN A 212 24.35 15.80 -35.49
CA GLN A 212 24.76 14.96 -34.36
C GLN A 212 26.29 14.95 -34.17
N ASP A 213 27.06 15.27 -35.22
CA ASP A 213 28.53 15.34 -35.21
C ASP A 213 29.06 16.77 -35.41
N GLY A 214 28.18 17.75 -35.73
CA GLY A 214 28.54 19.15 -35.99
C GLY A 214 28.61 20.04 -34.75
N SER A 215 28.57 21.37 -34.95
CA SER A 215 28.53 22.34 -33.85
C SER A 215 27.35 22.09 -32.90
N LEU A 216 27.52 22.41 -31.62
CA LEU A 216 26.46 22.28 -30.63
C LEU A 216 25.35 23.30 -30.93
N ASP A 217 24.27 22.84 -31.55
CA ASP A 217 23.05 23.61 -31.70
C ASP A 217 21.94 22.97 -30.86
N CYS A 218 21.39 23.79 -29.99
CA CYS A 218 20.32 23.39 -29.10
C CYS A 218 19.01 24.05 -29.51
N ASP A 219 18.97 24.99 -30.45
CA ASP A 219 17.69 25.63 -30.79
C ASP A 219 17.03 24.97 -32.02
N THR A 220 17.63 23.90 -32.57
CA THR A 220 17.04 23.08 -33.63
C THR A 220 15.73 22.42 -33.17
N THR A 221 14.68 22.57 -33.98
CA THR A 221 13.33 21.99 -33.75
C THR A 221 13.05 20.71 -34.54
N VAL A 222 14.03 20.22 -35.31
CA VAL A 222 13.90 18.95 -36.05
C VAL A 222 13.83 17.80 -35.03
N PRO A 223 12.83 16.91 -35.09
CA PRO A 223 12.70 15.79 -34.17
C PRO A 223 13.59 14.59 -34.55
N ILE A 224 13.91 13.74 -33.57
CA ILE A 224 14.54 12.43 -33.77
C ILE A 224 13.43 11.38 -33.80
N GLU A 225 12.93 11.10 -35.01
CA GLU A 225 12.04 9.98 -35.27
C GLU A 225 12.88 8.74 -35.59
N LEU A 226 12.93 7.81 -34.64
CA LEU A 226 13.77 6.63 -34.74
C LEU A 226 13.17 5.62 -35.71
N ASP A 227 13.74 5.53 -36.92
CA ASP A 227 13.39 4.51 -37.90
C ASP A 227 14.06 3.17 -37.59
N GLU A 228 13.32 2.07 -37.74
CA GLU A 228 13.74 0.70 -37.43
C GLU A 228 14.71 0.11 -38.46
N SER A 229 15.08 0.88 -39.49
CA SER A 229 15.88 0.41 -40.62
C SER A 229 17.39 0.68 -40.47
N THR A 230 17.80 1.72 -39.74
CA THR A 230 19.19 2.19 -39.66
C THR A 230 19.66 2.39 -38.21
N PRO A 231 20.99 2.26 -37.94
CA PRO A 231 21.54 2.64 -36.65
C PRO A 231 21.55 4.17 -36.49
N TRP A 232 21.19 4.65 -35.30
CA TRP A 232 21.08 6.07 -35.01
C TRP A 232 22.19 6.55 -34.09
N LYS A 233 22.79 7.69 -34.42
CA LYS A 233 23.64 8.42 -33.47
C LYS A 233 22.81 9.52 -32.83
N VAL A 234 22.75 9.55 -31.51
CA VAL A 234 21.98 10.53 -30.73
C VAL A 234 22.93 11.27 -29.80
N ARG A 235 23.00 12.58 -29.95
CA ARG A 235 23.69 13.50 -29.03
C ARG A 235 22.72 13.91 -27.95
N TYR A 236 23.03 13.58 -26.70
CA TYR A 236 22.27 14.07 -25.55
C TYR A 236 22.80 15.43 -25.13
N THR A 237 21.88 16.37 -24.89
CA THR A 237 22.23 17.74 -24.53
C THR A 237 21.34 18.23 -23.39
N TYR A 238 21.79 19.21 -22.64
CA TYR A 238 21.00 19.80 -21.57
C TYR A 238 21.33 21.28 -21.39
N ARG A 239 20.39 21.99 -20.78
CA ARG A 239 20.53 23.40 -20.39
C ARG A 239 20.06 23.53 -18.96
N VAL A 240 20.83 24.22 -18.12
CA VAL A 240 20.46 24.48 -16.73
C VAL A 240 20.00 25.93 -16.60
N MET A 241 18.84 26.14 -16.01
CA MET A 241 18.28 27.45 -15.73
C MET A 241 17.97 27.61 -14.25
N TRP A 242 18.25 28.79 -13.71
CA TRP A 242 18.03 29.09 -12.29
C TRP A 242 16.92 30.11 -12.13
N ASN A 243 15.88 29.76 -11.37
CA ASN A 243 14.75 30.65 -11.09
C ASN A 243 14.58 30.86 -9.58
N GLN A 244 14.61 32.12 -9.14
CA GLN A 244 14.40 32.43 -7.73
C GLN A 244 12.93 32.24 -7.35
N SER A 245 12.67 31.71 -6.16
CA SER A 245 11.34 31.43 -5.64
C SER A 245 11.22 31.88 -4.18
N ASP A 246 10.06 32.45 -3.85
CA ASP A 246 9.73 32.84 -2.47
C ASP A 246 9.28 31.67 -1.60
N THR A 247 9.11 30.48 -2.19
CA THR A 247 8.71 29.26 -1.47
C THR A 247 9.77 28.85 -0.45
N PRO A 248 9.46 28.82 0.86
CA PRO A 248 10.39 28.33 1.87
C PRO A 248 10.71 26.84 1.69
N TRP A 249 11.87 26.40 2.20
CA TRP A 249 12.27 24.99 2.13
C TRP A 249 11.25 24.04 2.78
N ALA A 250 10.57 24.48 3.84
CA ALA A 250 9.60 23.65 4.56
C ALA A 250 8.35 23.27 3.73
N THR A 251 7.94 24.12 2.79
CA THR A 251 6.74 23.93 1.95
C THR A 251 7.08 23.57 0.50
N ARG A 252 8.35 23.20 0.23
CA ARG A 252 8.83 22.90 -1.13
C ARG A 252 8.11 21.71 -1.81
N TRP A 253 7.52 20.83 -1.01
CA TRP A 253 6.76 19.68 -1.49
C TRP A 253 5.31 20.00 -1.87
N ASP A 254 4.77 21.16 -1.49
CA ASP A 254 3.34 21.48 -1.70
C ASP A 254 2.95 21.46 -3.17
N ASN A 255 3.83 21.93 -4.07
CA ASN A 255 3.59 21.90 -5.52
C ASN A 255 3.61 20.49 -6.11
N TYR A 256 4.31 19.54 -5.48
CA TYR A 256 4.42 18.14 -5.91
C TYR A 256 3.27 17.28 -5.36
N LEU A 257 2.69 17.68 -4.23
CA LEU A 257 1.69 16.89 -3.48
C LEU A 257 0.27 17.42 -3.72
N HIS A 258 -0.05 17.70 -4.99
CA HIS A 258 -1.35 18.22 -5.36
C HIS A 258 -2.44 17.15 -5.23
N ILE A 259 -3.52 17.47 -4.51
CA ILE A 259 -4.67 16.59 -4.32
C ILE A 259 -5.73 16.92 -5.38
N PHE A 260 -5.90 16.02 -6.35
CA PHE A 260 -6.93 16.16 -7.38
C PHE A 260 -8.33 16.03 -6.79
N ASP A 261 -9.23 16.94 -7.18
CA ASP A 261 -10.65 16.93 -6.81
C ASP A 261 -10.94 16.65 -5.31
N PRO A 262 -10.46 17.47 -4.34
CA PRO A 262 -10.71 17.25 -2.91
C PRO A 262 -12.20 17.15 -2.53
N ARG A 263 -13.08 17.77 -3.35
CA ARG A 263 -14.53 17.70 -3.19
C ARG A 263 -15.07 16.28 -3.31
N ILE A 264 -14.49 15.43 -4.17
CA ILE A 264 -14.92 14.05 -4.37
C ILE A 264 -14.61 13.22 -3.11
N HIS A 265 -13.41 13.40 -2.55
CA HIS A 265 -13.00 12.76 -1.29
C HIS A 265 -13.96 13.12 -0.14
N TRP A 266 -14.23 14.42 0.06
CA TRP A 266 -15.16 14.88 1.10
C TRP A 266 -16.58 14.37 0.89
N PHE A 267 -17.09 14.42 -0.34
CA PHE A 267 -18.44 13.95 -0.66
C PHE A 267 -18.59 12.46 -0.36
N SER A 268 -17.62 11.63 -0.76
CA SER A 268 -17.62 10.20 -0.48
C SER A 268 -17.52 9.89 1.01
N LEU A 269 -16.64 10.60 1.73
CA LEU A 269 -16.43 10.40 3.15
C LEU A 269 -17.69 10.74 3.96
N ILE A 270 -18.33 11.88 3.67
CA ILE A 270 -19.56 12.31 4.36
C ILE A 270 -20.68 11.30 4.09
N ASN A 271 -20.88 10.87 2.84
CA ASN A 271 -21.92 9.90 2.51
C ASN A 271 -21.70 8.56 3.22
N SER A 272 -20.45 8.08 3.24
CA SER A 272 -20.10 6.83 3.92
C SER A 272 -20.28 6.94 5.43
N LEU A 273 -19.92 8.08 6.04
CA LEU A 273 -20.13 8.35 7.46
C LEU A 273 -21.62 8.36 7.82
N VAL A 274 -22.47 9.00 7.01
CA VAL A 274 -23.93 9.02 7.22
C VAL A 274 -24.51 7.61 7.18
N ILE A 275 -24.13 6.79 6.19
CA ILE A 275 -24.57 5.39 6.07
C ILE A 275 -24.14 4.59 7.30
N VAL A 276 -22.90 4.75 7.76
CA VAL A 276 -22.39 4.00 8.92
C VAL A 276 -23.06 4.43 10.21
N VAL A 277 -23.29 5.72 10.42
CA VAL A 277 -24.04 6.21 11.59
C VAL A 277 -25.45 5.64 11.59
N PHE A 278 -26.15 5.69 10.44
CA PHE A 278 -27.48 5.10 10.30
C PHE A 278 -27.46 3.59 10.59
N LEU A 279 -26.46 2.87 10.09
CA LEU A 279 -26.32 1.44 10.32
C LEU A 279 -26.01 1.13 11.79
N CYS A 280 -25.16 1.91 12.45
CA CYS A 280 -24.90 1.78 13.88
C CYS A 280 -26.16 2.00 14.71
N ILE A 281 -26.95 3.03 14.38
CA ILE A 281 -28.23 3.33 15.04
C ILE A 281 -29.22 2.19 14.80
N MET A 282 -29.36 1.73 13.56
CA MET A 282 -30.27 0.64 13.20
C MET A 282 -29.90 -0.65 13.92
N VAL A 283 -28.63 -1.07 13.90
CA VAL A 283 -28.15 -2.27 14.60
C VAL A 283 -28.35 -2.12 16.11
N SER A 284 -28.00 -0.97 16.68
CA SER A 284 -28.22 -0.69 18.10
C SER A 284 -29.69 -0.74 18.46
N MET A 285 -30.58 -0.18 17.64
CA MET A 285 -32.02 -0.23 17.84
C MET A 285 -32.56 -1.65 17.71
N ILE A 286 -32.12 -2.44 16.71
CA ILE A 286 -32.52 -3.84 16.56
C ILE A 286 -32.08 -4.65 17.78
N LEU A 287 -30.83 -4.51 18.21
CA LEU A 287 -30.30 -5.22 19.38
C LEU A 287 -31.01 -4.75 20.65
N LEU A 288 -31.08 -3.46 20.94
CA LEU A 288 -31.74 -2.94 22.15
C LEU A 288 -33.24 -3.25 22.17
N ARG A 289 -33.96 -3.02 21.08
CA ARG A 289 -35.41 -3.25 21.01
C ARG A 289 -35.74 -4.73 20.99
N SER A 290 -35.02 -5.56 20.23
CA SER A 290 -35.25 -7.01 20.23
C SER A 290 -34.86 -7.59 21.57
N VAL A 291 -33.65 -7.32 22.07
CA VAL A 291 -33.20 -7.85 23.36
C VAL A 291 -34.07 -7.34 24.51
N SER A 292 -34.41 -6.06 24.57
CA SER A 292 -35.27 -5.53 25.64
C SER A 292 -36.70 -6.09 25.59
N ARG A 293 -37.28 -6.26 24.39
CA ARG A 293 -38.60 -6.87 24.22
C ARG A 293 -38.57 -8.36 24.55
N ASP A 294 -37.48 -9.04 24.16
CA ASP A 294 -37.29 -10.47 24.40
C ASP A 294 -36.97 -10.73 25.88
N ILE A 295 -36.34 -9.79 26.60
CA ILE A 295 -36.11 -9.83 28.05
C ILE A 295 -37.39 -9.48 28.83
N SER A 296 -38.11 -8.41 28.45
CA SER A 296 -39.33 -8.01 29.19
C SER A 296 -40.44 -9.05 29.06
N ARG A 297 -40.60 -9.64 27.87
CA ARG A 297 -41.54 -10.75 27.64
C ARG A 297 -41.18 -11.97 28.49
N TYR A 298 -39.89 -12.25 28.67
CA TYR A 298 -39.43 -13.36 29.50
C TYR A 298 -39.71 -13.12 30.99
N ASN A 299 -39.31 -11.97 31.53
CA ASN A 299 -39.56 -11.64 32.94
C ASN A 299 -41.07 -11.62 33.30
N ALA A 300 -41.94 -11.32 32.33
CA ALA A 300 -43.38 -11.36 32.51
C ALA A 300 -43.96 -12.79 32.53
N ILE A 301 -43.27 -13.75 31.89
CA ILE A 301 -43.70 -15.15 31.74
C ILE A 301 -43.11 -16.03 32.84
N ASP A 302 -41.95 -15.71 33.41
CA ASP A 302 -41.40 -16.37 34.62
C ASP A 302 -42.35 -16.26 35.85
N LEU A 303 -43.30 -15.33 35.79
CA LEU A 303 -44.37 -15.17 36.78
C LEU A 303 -45.59 -16.08 36.54
N SER A 304 -45.68 -16.75 35.39
CA SER A 304 -46.72 -17.73 35.03
C SER A 304 -46.08 -19.11 34.90
N GLU A 305 -46.48 -20.09 35.71
CA GLU A 305 -45.91 -21.47 35.79
C GLU A 305 -46.09 -22.34 34.51
N ASP A 306 -46.06 -21.76 33.31
CA ASP A 306 -46.12 -22.49 32.05
C ASP A 306 -44.69 -22.89 31.59
N VAL A 307 -44.43 -24.19 31.51
CA VAL A 307 -43.18 -24.74 30.94
C VAL A 307 -43.21 -24.56 29.42
N GLN A 308 -42.55 -23.52 28.91
CA GLN A 308 -42.45 -23.28 27.48
C GLN A 308 -41.00 -23.24 26.97
N GLU A 309 -40.78 -23.86 25.81
CA GLU A 309 -39.48 -23.97 25.14
C GLU A 309 -38.92 -22.60 24.72
N ASP A 310 -37.67 -22.30 25.10
CA ASP A 310 -36.95 -21.11 24.64
C ASP A 310 -36.98 -20.98 23.10
N TRP A 311 -37.02 -19.76 22.54
CA TRP A 311 -37.05 -19.54 21.09
C TRP A 311 -35.83 -18.76 20.56
N GLY A 312 -35.40 -19.10 19.33
CA GLY A 312 -34.40 -18.35 18.57
C GLY A 312 -33.01 -18.33 19.20
N TRP A 313 -32.44 -17.14 19.40
CA TRP A 313 -31.08 -17.00 19.93
C TRP A 313 -30.96 -17.48 21.39
N LYS A 314 -32.00 -17.38 22.21
CA LYS A 314 -31.93 -17.86 23.60
C LYS A 314 -31.90 -19.39 23.70
N LEU A 315 -32.60 -20.07 22.80
CA LEU A 315 -32.67 -21.53 22.74
C LEU A 315 -31.31 -22.19 22.52
N VAL A 316 -30.40 -21.50 21.86
CA VAL A 316 -29.06 -21.99 21.56
C VAL A 316 -28.03 -21.65 22.65
N HIS A 317 -28.44 -21.13 23.82
CA HIS A 317 -27.52 -20.74 24.91
C HIS A 317 -26.53 -21.85 25.30
N GLY A 318 -26.99 -23.11 25.34
CA GLY A 318 -26.16 -24.29 25.63
C GLY A 318 -25.25 -24.73 24.48
N GLU A 319 -25.28 -24.08 23.32
CA GLU A 319 -24.55 -24.49 22.11
C GLU A 319 -23.64 -23.40 21.53
N VAL A 320 -23.91 -22.13 21.84
CA VAL A 320 -23.24 -20.97 21.24
C VAL A 320 -21.73 -20.95 21.42
N PHE A 321 -21.22 -21.44 22.54
CA PHE A 321 -19.79 -21.47 22.84
C PHE A 321 -19.13 -22.82 22.53
N ARG A 322 -19.81 -23.71 21.79
CA ARG A 322 -19.23 -24.97 21.34
C ARG A 322 -18.02 -24.71 20.43
N THR A 323 -16.98 -25.52 20.60
CA THR A 323 -15.78 -25.50 19.76
C THR A 323 -16.15 -25.60 18.28
N PRO A 324 -15.73 -24.66 17.43
CA PRO A 324 -16.01 -24.73 16.00
C PRO A 324 -15.19 -25.84 15.33
N LYS A 325 -15.57 -26.22 14.10
CA LYS A 325 -14.74 -27.08 13.25
C LYS A 325 -13.39 -26.41 13.00
N ASN A 326 -12.27 -27.12 13.08
CA ASN A 326 -10.92 -26.58 12.82
C ASN A 326 -10.59 -25.29 13.61
N PRO A 327 -10.66 -25.29 14.96
CA PRO A 327 -10.43 -24.09 15.77
C PRO A 327 -8.99 -23.56 15.65
N MET A 328 -8.04 -24.43 15.32
CA MET A 328 -6.63 -24.08 15.10
C MET A 328 -6.47 -23.08 13.95
N VAL A 329 -7.02 -23.38 12.77
CA VAL A 329 -6.90 -22.50 11.59
C VAL A 329 -7.56 -21.16 11.87
N LEU A 330 -8.76 -21.14 12.45
CA LEU A 330 -9.46 -19.90 12.78
C LEU A 330 -8.62 -19.03 13.71
N SER A 331 -8.05 -19.62 14.78
CA SER A 331 -7.20 -18.86 15.71
C SER A 331 -5.92 -18.34 15.07
N ILE A 332 -5.33 -19.06 14.11
CA ILE A 332 -4.14 -18.62 13.36
C ILE A 332 -4.49 -17.42 12.47
N LEU A 333 -5.61 -17.50 11.73
CA LEU A 333 -6.06 -16.42 10.84
C LEU A 333 -6.43 -15.16 11.63
N VAL A 334 -7.15 -15.31 12.76
CA VAL A 334 -7.52 -14.19 13.65
C VAL A 334 -6.28 -13.57 14.32
N GLY A 335 -5.29 -14.39 14.70
CA GLY A 335 -4.03 -13.87 15.25
C GLY A 335 -3.25 -13.05 14.23
N ASN A 336 -3.04 -13.61 13.04
CA ASN A 336 -2.35 -12.92 11.94
C ASN A 336 -3.10 -11.67 11.48
N GLY A 337 -4.44 -11.71 11.40
CA GLY A 337 -5.23 -10.54 11.09
C GLY A 337 -5.15 -9.47 12.19
N ALA A 338 -5.04 -9.84 13.47
CA ALA A 338 -4.83 -8.87 14.55
C ALA A 338 -3.47 -8.16 14.46
N GLN A 339 -2.43 -8.88 14.03
CA GLN A 339 -1.13 -8.30 13.70
C GLN A 339 -1.22 -7.32 12.51
N LEU A 340 -1.96 -7.68 11.44
CA LEU A 340 -2.22 -6.77 10.33
C LEU A 340 -3.01 -5.53 10.77
N CYS A 341 -4.04 -5.69 11.60
CA CYS A 341 -4.82 -4.56 12.15
C CYS A 341 -3.92 -3.62 12.98
N ALA A 342 -3.04 -4.16 13.83
CA ALA A 342 -2.10 -3.36 14.60
C ALA A 342 -1.10 -2.61 13.71
N MET A 343 -0.60 -3.29 12.66
CA MET A 343 0.29 -2.67 11.67
C MET A 343 -0.42 -1.50 10.97
N VAL A 344 -1.61 -1.73 10.41
CA VAL A 344 -2.40 -0.71 9.71
C VAL A 344 -2.71 0.48 10.61
N ALA A 345 -3.12 0.23 11.87
CA ALA A 345 -3.44 1.30 12.81
C ALA A 345 -2.22 2.19 13.11
N VAL A 346 -1.06 1.59 13.40
CA VAL A 346 0.15 2.36 13.72
C VAL A 346 0.70 3.07 12.50
N THR A 347 0.65 2.45 11.32
CA THR A 347 1.08 3.11 10.07
C THR A 347 0.21 4.31 9.74
N LEU A 348 -1.11 4.21 9.93
CA LEU A 348 -2.02 5.33 9.73
C LEU A 348 -1.79 6.46 10.73
N ILE A 349 -1.50 6.15 12.01
CA ILE A 349 -1.15 7.16 13.00
C ILE A 349 0.14 7.89 12.60
N PHE A 350 1.19 7.18 12.20
CA PHE A 350 2.42 7.82 11.74
C PHE A 350 2.23 8.63 10.45
N ALA A 351 1.36 8.17 9.55
CA ALA A 351 0.98 8.94 8.36
C ALA A 351 0.24 10.24 8.74
N LEU A 352 -0.70 10.19 9.69
CA LEU A 352 -1.43 11.36 10.18
C LEU A 352 -0.54 12.39 10.87
N LEU A 353 0.50 11.95 11.56
CA LEU A 353 1.51 12.83 12.19
C LEU A 353 2.51 13.41 11.17
N GLY A 354 2.45 13.01 9.90
CA GLY A 354 3.31 13.51 8.83
C GLY A 354 4.69 12.84 8.75
N PHE A 355 4.95 11.79 9.53
CA PHE A 355 6.25 11.09 9.53
C PHE A 355 6.48 10.21 8.29
N LEU A 356 5.43 9.90 7.53
CA LEU A 356 5.48 9.09 6.30
C LEU A 356 5.33 9.92 5.03
N SER A 357 5.79 11.18 5.06
CA SER A 357 5.76 12.05 3.89
C SER A 357 6.54 11.44 2.71
N PRO A 358 6.08 11.60 1.45
CA PRO A 358 6.79 11.20 0.24
C PRO A 358 8.23 11.76 0.14
N SER A 359 8.55 12.78 0.92
CA SER A 359 9.92 13.29 1.06
C SER A 359 10.93 12.26 1.55
N ASN A 360 10.49 11.25 2.30
CA ASN A 360 11.32 10.14 2.75
C ASN A 360 10.97 8.87 1.94
N ARG A 361 11.70 8.65 0.84
CA ARG A 361 11.46 7.55 -0.11
C ARG A 361 11.55 6.18 0.56
N GLY A 362 10.54 5.36 0.32
CA GLY A 362 10.45 4.01 0.89
C GLY A 362 10.17 3.96 2.40
N SER A 363 9.94 5.09 3.07
CA SER A 363 9.65 5.13 4.52
C SER A 363 8.38 4.35 4.87
N LEU A 364 7.31 4.49 4.08
CA LEU A 364 6.04 3.80 4.30
C LEU A 364 6.22 2.27 4.33
N ALA A 365 6.83 1.69 3.30
CA ALA A 365 7.09 0.24 3.28
C ALA A 365 8.06 -0.20 4.38
N THR A 366 9.08 0.61 4.67
CA THR A 366 10.03 0.30 5.76
C THR A 366 9.30 0.24 7.11
N VAL A 367 8.46 1.23 7.42
CA VAL A 367 7.67 1.26 8.66
C VAL A 367 6.67 0.12 8.70
N MET A 368 5.98 -0.20 7.59
CA MET A 368 5.09 -1.37 7.52
C MET A 368 5.84 -2.67 7.82
N MET A 369 7.02 -2.90 7.24
CA MET A 369 7.83 -4.10 7.48
C MET A 369 8.33 -4.20 8.92
N VAL A 370 8.74 -3.07 9.49
CA VAL A 370 9.17 -2.98 10.90
C VAL A 370 8.00 -3.27 11.84
N CYS A 371 6.86 -2.60 11.64
CA CYS A 371 5.64 -2.84 12.42
C CYS A 371 5.16 -4.29 12.30
N TRP A 372 5.15 -4.85 11.09
CA TRP A 372 4.84 -6.27 10.86
C TRP A 372 5.74 -7.19 11.68
N THR A 373 7.04 -6.93 11.66
CA THR A 373 8.05 -7.75 12.37
C THR A 373 7.84 -7.69 13.89
N PHE A 374 7.64 -6.50 14.46
CA PHE A 374 7.46 -6.32 15.92
C PHE A 374 6.07 -6.72 16.43
N PHE A 375 5.02 -6.63 15.60
CA PHE A 375 3.67 -7.04 16.00
C PHE A 375 3.43 -8.55 15.87
N GLY A 376 4.45 -9.35 15.55
CA GLY A 376 4.40 -10.81 15.72
C GLY A 376 3.96 -11.23 17.13
N SER A 377 4.36 -10.46 18.15
CA SER A 377 3.91 -10.65 19.54
C SER A 377 2.38 -10.53 19.71
N VAL A 378 1.73 -9.60 19.02
CA VAL A 378 0.27 -9.45 19.02
C VAL A 378 -0.38 -10.67 18.36
N SER A 379 0.18 -11.15 17.25
CA SER A 379 -0.29 -12.34 16.53
C SER A 379 -0.34 -13.56 17.43
N GLY A 380 0.79 -13.87 18.08
CA GLY A 380 0.90 -15.01 18.99
C GLY A 380 -0.03 -14.89 20.20
N TYR A 381 -0.13 -13.70 20.79
CA TYR A 381 -0.98 -13.45 21.95
C TYR A 381 -2.46 -13.67 21.63
N VAL A 382 -2.97 -13.04 20.57
CA VAL A 382 -4.38 -13.14 20.15
C VAL A 382 -4.69 -14.57 19.72
N SER A 383 -3.82 -15.19 18.89
CA SER A 383 -4.03 -16.56 18.44
C SER A 383 -4.11 -17.55 19.59
N SER A 384 -3.16 -17.48 20.54
CA SER A 384 -3.15 -18.40 21.69
C SER A 384 -4.35 -18.20 22.60
N ARG A 385 -4.83 -16.96 22.83
CA ARG A 385 -6.03 -16.74 23.65
C ARG A 385 -7.29 -17.23 22.95
N VAL A 386 -7.46 -16.93 21.66
CA VAL A 386 -8.62 -17.36 20.89
C VAL A 386 -8.66 -18.90 20.83
N TYR A 387 -7.52 -19.55 20.58
CA TYR A 387 -7.42 -21.01 20.57
C TYR A 387 -7.76 -21.63 21.93
N ALA A 388 -7.26 -21.06 23.03
CA ALA A 388 -7.58 -21.52 24.38
C ALA A 388 -9.08 -21.35 24.70
N SER A 389 -9.70 -20.23 24.31
CA SER A 389 -11.13 -19.96 24.51
C SER A 389 -12.06 -20.91 23.76
N MET A 390 -11.57 -21.54 22.69
CA MET A 390 -12.30 -22.56 21.93
C MET A 390 -12.00 -24.00 22.38
N GLY A 391 -11.28 -24.20 23.49
CA GLY A 391 -10.95 -25.53 24.01
C GLY A 391 -9.73 -26.19 23.37
N GLY A 392 -8.84 -25.42 22.73
CA GLY A 392 -7.63 -25.93 22.09
C GLY A 392 -6.55 -26.39 23.09
N ALA A 393 -6.06 -27.63 22.93
CA ALA A 393 -5.02 -28.21 23.78
C ALA A 393 -3.59 -28.05 23.22
N GLU A 394 -3.42 -28.11 21.89
CA GLU A 394 -2.11 -28.13 21.21
C GLU A 394 -1.47 -26.74 21.07
N ARG A 395 -1.08 -26.12 22.19
CA ARG A 395 -0.59 -24.73 22.24
C ARG A 395 0.72 -24.51 21.46
N ARG A 396 1.64 -25.48 21.51
CA ARG A 396 2.94 -25.39 20.79
C ARG A 396 2.75 -25.38 19.27
N LYS A 397 1.84 -26.23 18.78
CA LYS A 397 1.52 -26.31 17.35
C LYS A 397 0.81 -25.04 16.87
N ASN A 398 -0.13 -24.51 17.66
CA ASN A 398 -0.73 -23.21 17.38
C ASN A 398 0.34 -22.11 17.26
N ALA A 399 1.23 -21.97 18.25
CA ALA A 399 2.27 -20.94 18.24
C ALA A 399 3.19 -21.04 17.01
N PHE A 400 3.63 -22.26 16.66
CA PHE A 400 4.47 -22.49 15.49
C PHE A 400 3.75 -22.14 14.18
N LEU A 401 2.51 -22.61 13.99
CA LEU A 401 1.75 -22.35 12.77
C LEU A 401 1.36 -20.87 12.64
N THR A 402 1.06 -20.19 13.75
CA THR A 402 0.77 -18.75 13.75
C THR A 402 1.96 -17.93 13.24
N ALA A 403 3.18 -18.30 13.64
CA ALA A 403 4.40 -17.62 13.25
C ALA A 403 4.84 -17.91 11.80
N THR A 404 4.39 -19.01 11.20
CA THR A 404 4.93 -19.50 9.93
C THR A 404 3.95 -19.53 8.77
N LEU A 405 2.66 -19.83 8.99
CA LEU A 405 1.72 -20.13 7.91
C LEU A 405 1.52 -18.96 6.94
N LEU A 406 1.12 -17.79 7.46
CA LEU A 406 0.86 -16.62 6.62
C LEU A 406 2.14 -16.06 6.00
N PRO A 407 3.26 -15.85 6.74
CA PRO A 407 4.50 -15.38 6.14
C PRO A 407 5.03 -16.32 5.04
N THR A 408 4.96 -17.64 5.23
CA THR A 408 5.36 -18.62 4.20
C THR A 408 4.51 -18.46 2.94
N PHE A 409 3.20 -18.34 3.11
CA PHE A 409 2.26 -18.22 1.99
C PHE A 409 2.48 -16.92 1.21
N VAL A 410 2.64 -15.78 1.91
CA VAL A 410 2.94 -14.48 1.29
C VAL A 410 4.30 -14.53 0.59
N PHE A 411 5.32 -15.07 1.24
CA PHE A 411 6.66 -15.19 0.66
C PHE A 411 6.65 -16.05 -0.59
N ALA A 412 5.90 -17.17 -0.61
CA ALA A 412 5.78 -18.02 -1.79
C ALA A 412 5.15 -17.29 -2.98
N ILE A 413 4.08 -16.51 -2.76
CA ILE A 413 3.47 -15.69 -3.83
C ILE A 413 4.44 -14.62 -4.31
N VAL A 414 5.02 -13.82 -3.40
CA VAL A 414 5.97 -12.76 -3.76
C VAL A 414 7.19 -13.31 -4.49
N PHE A 415 7.72 -14.45 -4.05
CA PHE A 415 8.82 -15.13 -4.71
C PHE A 415 8.45 -15.55 -6.13
N LEU A 416 7.26 -16.14 -6.34
CA LEU A 416 6.76 -16.51 -7.67
C LEU A 416 6.60 -15.27 -8.57
N LEU A 417 6.00 -14.19 -8.07
CA LEU A 417 5.88 -12.93 -8.82
C LEU A 417 7.26 -12.33 -9.14
N ASN A 418 8.22 -12.48 -8.24
CA ASN A 418 9.58 -12.02 -8.47
C ASN A 418 10.30 -12.80 -9.58
N LEU A 419 10.00 -14.08 -9.78
CA LEU A 419 10.52 -14.84 -10.93
C LEU A 419 10.04 -14.21 -12.24
N PHE A 420 8.77 -13.79 -12.32
CA PHE A 420 8.26 -13.07 -13.50
C PHE A 420 8.96 -11.72 -13.71
N LEU A 421 9.22 -10.97 -12.64
CA LEU A 421 9.99 -9.71 -12.71
C LEU A 421 11.40 -9.94 -13.24
N ILE A 422 12.08 -10.98 -12.77
CA ILE A 422 13.43 -11.34 -13.23
C ILE A 422 13.39 -11.74 -14.71
N THR A 423 12.45 -12.58 -15.13
CA THR A 423 12.33 -12.99 -16.54
C THR A 423 12.01 -11.83 -17.47
N ALA A 424 11.33 -10.80 -16.97
CA ALA A 424 11.00 -9.59 -17.72
C ALA A 424 12.13 -8.54 -17.71
N GLY A 425 13.27 -8.80 -17.04
CA GLY A 425 14.36 -7.83 -16.92
C GLY A 425 13.98 -6.58 -16.11
N SER A 426 12.99 -6.69 -15.20
CA SER A 426 12.45 -5.57 -14.45
C SER A 426 13.41 -5.09 -13.37
N SER A 427 13.63 -3.78 -13.25
CA SER A 427 14.33 -3.18 -12.11
C SER A 427 13.57 -3.35 -10.79
N GLY A 428 12.25 -3.56 -10.88
CA GLY A 428 11.38 -3.90 -9.76
C GLY A 428 11.64 -5.28 -9.16
N ALA A 429 12.44 -6.14 -9.82
CA ALA A 429 12.83 -7.43 -9.25
C ALA A 429 13.59 -7.23 -7.93
N VAL A 430 13.09 -7.86 -6.86
CA VAL A 430 13.69 -7.84 -5.54
C VAL A 430 15.00 -8.64 -5.59
N PRO A 431 16.16 -8.03 -5.24
CA PRO A 431 17.44 -8.72 -5.24
C PRO A 431 17.48 -9.86 -4.21
N PHE A 432 18.28 -10.90 -4.49
CA PHE A 432 18.43 -12.04 -3.60
C PHE A 432 18.83 -11.65 -2.16
N GLY A 433 19.74 -10.67 -2.02
CA GLY A 433 20.17 -10.18 -0.70
C GLY A 433 19.02 -9.61 0.13
N THR A 434 18.10 -8.88 -0.50
CA THR A 434 16.91 -8.32 0.16
C THR A 434 15.93 -9.43 0.57
N MET A 435 15.74 -10.44 -0.28
CA MET A 435 14.93 -11.61 0.08
C MET A 435 15.49 -12.35 1.29
N LEU A 436 16.81 -12.58 1.29
CA LEU A 436 17.49 -13.21 2.41
C LEU A 436 17.33 -12.39 3.70
N LEU A 437 17.47 -11.06 3.62
CA LEU A 437 17.24 -10.18 4.75
C LEU A 437 15.81 -10.29 5.31
N ILE A 438 14.79 -10.36 4.44
CA ILE A 438 13.39 -10.54 4.88
C ILE A 438 13.21 -11.88 5.60
N VAL A 439 13.82 -12.95 5.09
CA VAL A 439 13.81 -14.27 5.74
C VAL A 439 14.51 -14.22 7.10
N LEU A 440 15.64 -13.51 7.22
CA LEU A 440 16.35 -13.32 8.48
C LEU A 440 15.53 -12.48 9.48
N LEU A 441 14.83 -11.44 9.04
CA LEU A 441 13.92 -10.66 9.90
C LEU A 441 12.74 -11.50 10.39
N TRP A 442 12.21 -12.36 9.52
CA TRP A 442 11.11 -13.26 9.84
C TRP A 442 11.51 -14.31 10.89
N PHE A 443 12.57 -15.11 10.65
CA PHE A 443 12.99 -16.14 11.60
C PHE A 443 13.78 -15.61 12.80
N GLY A 444 14.51 -14.50 12.63
CA GLY A 444 15.35 -13.92 13.67
C GLY A 444 14.58 -13.05 14.67
N ILE A 445 13.50 -12.38 14.23
CA ILE A 445 12.75 -11.45 15.10
C ILE A 445 11.27 -11.84 15.18
N SER A 446 10.56 -11.85 14.05
CA SER A 446 9.09 -11.98 14.05
C SER A 446 8.61 -13.31 14.65
N ALA A 447 9.21 -14.44 14.26
CA ALA A 447 8.83 -15.76 14.76
C ALA A 447 9.11 -15.95 16.27
N PRO A 448 10.29 -15.59 16.81
CA PRO A 448 10.53 -15.56 18.25
C PRO A 448 9.55 -14.65 19.01
N LEU A 449 9.28 -13.45 18.50
CA LEU A 449 8.32 -12.53 19.12
C LEU A 449 6.91 -13.11 19.15
N SER A 450 6.51 -13.81 18.09
CA SER A 450 5.23 -14.52 18.00
C SER A 450 5.14 -15.64 19.04
N TRP A 451 6.24 -16.36 19.26
CA TRP A 451 6.32 -17.36 20.33
C TRP A 451 6.20 -16.73 21.73
N ILE A 452 6.86 -15.60 21.97
CA ILE A 452 6.76 -14.84 23.22
C ILE A 452 5.32 -14.37 23.45
N GLY A 453 4.68 -13.83 22.42
CA GLY A 453 3.27 -13.46 22.43
C GLY A 453 2.36 -14.62 22.79
N ALA A 454 2.58 -15.77 22.15
CA ALA A 454 1.83 -17.00 22.42
C ALA A 454 2.05 -17.51 23.85
N TYR A 455 3.27 -17.41 24.40
CA TYR A 455 3.55 -17.75 25.79
C TYR A 455 2.73 -16.88 26.77
N PHE A 456 2.72 -15.56 26.57
CA PHE A 456 1.90 -14.66 27.40
C PHE A 456 0.40 -14.88 27.20
N GLY A 457 -0.05 -15.17 25.98
CA GLY A 457 -1.44 -15.52 25.69
C GLY A 457 -1.87 -16.81 26.40
N ALA A 458 -1.01 -17.83 26.39
CA ALA A 458 -1.24 -19.09 27.10
C ALA A 458 -1.27 -18.92 28.62
N LYS A 459 -0.42 -18.03 29.17
CA LYS A 459 -0.40 -17.71 30.60
C LYS A 459 -1.65 -16.95 31.05
N HIS A 460 -2.13 -16.01 30.23
CA HIS A 460 -3.39 -15.30 30.47
C HIS A 460 -4.59 -16.26 30.38
N GLY A 461 -4.48 -17.30 29.56
CA GLY A 461 -5.46 -18.37 29.47
C GLY A 461 -6.71 -18.00 28.68
N ALA A 462 -7.64 -18.95 28.64
CA ALA A 462 -8.91 -18.83 27.93
C ALA A 462 -9.75 -17.67 28.47
N VAL A 463 -10.50 -17.03 27.58
CA VAL A 463 -11.55 -16.10 27.97
C VAL A 463 -12.73 -16.93 28.49
N THR A 464 -13.23 -16.61 29.67
CA THR A 464 -14.36 -17.34 30.27
C THR A 464 -15.64 -17.08 29.48
N ASN A 465 -16.32 -18.18 29.12
CA ASN A 465 -17.61 -18.15 28.45
C ASN A 465 -18.72 -18.03 29.51
N PRO A 466 -19.75 -17.21 29.28
CA PRO A 466 -20.80 -16.95 30.27
C PRO A 466 -21.71 -18.16 30.51
N VAL A 467 -21.83 -19.07 29.54
CA VAL A 467 -22.74 -20.22 29.57
C VAL A 467 -21.98 -21.51 29.32
N ARG A 468 -22.38 -22.59 30.00
CA ARG A 468 -21.82 -23.94 29.79
C ARG A 468 -22.40 -24.58 28.53
N VAL A 469 -21.57 -25.36 27.85
CA VAL A 469 -21.97 -26.06 26.61
C VAL A 469 -22.57 -27.43 26.96
N ASN A 470 -23.69 -27.78 26.34
CA ASN A 470 -24.34 -29.07 26.49
C ASN A 470 -23.52 -30.19 25.83
N PRO A 471 -23.48 -31.42 26.39
CA PRO A 471 -22.69 -32.51 25.81
C PRO A 471 -23.16 -32.90 24.40
N ILE A 472 -24.48 -32.98 24.20
CA ILE A 472 -25.09 -33.46 22.96
C ILE A 472 -25.49 -32.26 22.08
N PRO A 473 -25.00 -32.16 20.84
CA PRO A 473 -25.33 -31.05 19.95
C PRO A 473 -26.80 -31.12 19.50
N ARG A 474 -27.51 -30.00 19.60
CA ARG A 474 -28.84 -29.83 19.01
C ARG A 474 -28.79 -29.91 17.47
N GLN A 475 -29.86 -30.45 16.88
CA GLN A 475 -30.06 -30.42 15.43
C GLN A 475 -30.37 -28.98 14.97
N ILE A 476 -29.79 -28.58 13.84
CA ILE A 476 -29.93 -27.23 13.30
C ILE A 476 -31.06 -27.23 12.25
N PRO A 477 -32.09 -26.41 12.40
CA PRO A 477 -33.18 -26.34 11.43
C PRO A 477 -32.72 -25.73 10.09
N PRO A 478 -33.42 -26.00 8.98
CA PRO A 478 -33.12 -25.38 7.70
C PRO A 478 -33.41 -23.86 7.76
N GLY A 479 -32.35 -23.06 7.75
CA GLY A 479 -32.44 -21.61 7.79
C GLY A 479 -32.77 -20.94 6.44
N PRO A 480 -33.10 -19.64 6.44
CA PRO A 480 -33.33 -18.84 5.24
C PRO A 480 -32.15 -18.86 4.25
N LYS A 481 -32.45 -18.77 2.94
CA LYS A 481 -31.42 -18.82 1.89
C LYS A 481 -30.37 -17.70 1.99
N TYR A 482 -30.77 -16.50 2.41
CA TYR A 482 -29.87 -15.34 2.54
C TYR A 482 -28.89 -15.47 3.72
N LEU A 483 -29.17 -16.33 4.71
CA LEU A 483 -28.28 -16.65 5.83
C LEU A 483 -27.36 -17.84 5.54
N ARG A 484 -27.33 -18.37 4.32
CA ARG A 484 -26.32 -19.36 3.93
C ARG A 484 -24.93 -18.71 3.95
N PRO A 485 -23.85 -19.45 4.30
CA PRO A 485 -22.53 -18.85 4.56
C PRO A 485 -22.03 -17.91 3.46
N TRP A 486 -22.05 -18.35 2.20
CA TRP A 486 -21.57 -17.55 1.07
C TRP A 486 -22.50 -16.40 0.69
N ALA A 487 -23.82 -16.61 0.75
CA ALA A 487 -24.80 -15.56 0.48
C ALA A 487 -24.70 -14.44 1.51
N ALA A 488 -24.62 -14.78 2.80
CA ALA A 488 -24.43 -13.82 3.88
C ALA A 488 -23.10 -13.07 3.75
N THR A 489 -22.02 -13.77 3.36
CA THR A 489 -20.69 -13.17 3.16
C THR A 489 -20.72 -12.09 2.07
N LEU A 490 -21.28 -12.41 0.90
CA LEU A 490 -21.37 -11.45 -0.21
C LEU A 490 -22.31 -10.28 0.10
N LEU A 491 -23.46 -10.55 0.72
CA LEU A 491 -24.43 -9.51 1.09
C LEU A 491 -23.88 -8.57 2.17
N ALA A 492 -23.17 -9.10 3.17
CA ALA A 492 -22.56 -8.29 4.20
C ALA A 492 -21.39 -7.45 3.66
N GLY A 493 -20.57 -8.04 2.80
CA GLY A 493 -19.35 -7.43 2.27
C GLY A 493 -19.58 -6.19 1.40
N ILE A 494 -20.77 -6.01 0.83
CA ILE A 494 -21.06 -4.88 -0.06
C ILE A 494 -21.02 -3.54 0.67
N LEU A 495 -21.39 -3.51 1.96
CA LEU A 495 -21.48 -2.28 2.74
C LEU A 495 -20.10 -1.74 3.14
N PRO A 496 -19.19 -2.54 3.73
CA PRO A 496 -17.81 -2.08 3.95
C PRO A 496 -17.07 -1.74 2.65
N PHE A 497 -17.31 -2.49 1.58
CA PHE A 497 -16.75 -2.18 0.26
C PHE A 497 -17.24 -0.83 -0.27
N GLY A 498 -18.55 -0.58 -0.21
CA GLY A 498 -19.14 0.69 -0.64
C GLY A 498 -18.59 1.89 0.13
N ALA A 499 -18.32 1.73 1.43
CA ALA A 499 -17.69 2.76 2.25
C ALA A 499 -16.23 3.05 1.86
N ALA A 500 -15.51 2.07 1.30
CA ALA A 500 -14.12 2.21 0.87
C ALA A 500 -13.97 2.58 -0.62
N PHE A 501 -15.03 2.46 -1.42
CA PHE A 501 -14.97 2.39 -2.89
C PHE A 501 -14.18 3.54 -3.55
N VAL A 502 -14.45 4.78 -3.14
CA VAL A 502 -13.81 5.96 -3.75
C VAL A 502 -12.33 6.04 -3.39
N GLU A 503 -11.98 5.83 -2.11
CA GLU A 503 -10.57 5.82 -1.71
C GLU A 503 -9.81 4.62 -2.29
N LEU A 504 -10.48 3.49 -2.46
CA LEU A 504 -9.91 2.31 -3.10
C LEU A 504 -9.52 2.61 -4.56
N TYR A 505 -10.32 3.38 -5.30
CA TYR A 505 -9.97 3.82 -6.66
C TYR A 505 -8.66 4.61 -6.70
N PHE A 506 -8.52 5.59 -5.79
CA PHE A 506 -7.31 6.41 -5.71
C PHE A 506 -6.10 5.59 -5.24
N MET A 507 -6.31 4.66 -4.31
CA MET A 507 -5.26 3.76 -3.83
C MET A 507 -4.77 2.82 -4.94
N LEU A 508 -5.67 2.18 -5.69
CA LEU A 508 -5.28 1.33 -6.82
C LEU A 508 -4.56 2.13 -7.91
N SER A 509 -5.02 3.35 -8.18
CA SER A 509 -4.36 4.23 -9.14
C SER A 509 -2.97 4.68 -8.68
N SER A 510 -2.78 4.90 -7.38
CA SER A 510 -1.45 5.22 -6.83
C SER A 510 -0.51 4.02 -6.84
N LEU A 511 -1.01 2.82 -6.49
CA LEU A 511 -0.21 1.59 -6.44
C LEU A 511 0.26 1.13 -7.82
N PHE A 512 -0.58 1.28 -8.86
CA PHE A 512 -0.27 0.77 -10.19
C PHE A 512 0.18 1.85 -11.17
N ALA A 513 -0.33 3.08 -11.10
CA ALA A 513 -0.07 4.13 -12.09
C ALA A 513 0.95 5.20 -11.64
N SER A 514 1.81 4.86 -10.68
CA SER A 514 2.95 5.68 -10.20
C SER A 514 2.63 7.09 -9.71
N ARG A 515 1.35 7.42 -9.43
CA ARG A 515 0.95 8.71 -8.85
C ARG A 515 1.12 8.69 -7.33
N ALA A 516 1.74 9.72 -6.75
CA ALA A 516 1.78 9.83 -5.29
C ALA A 516 0.38 10.14 -4.72
N TYR A 517 -0.09 9.29 -3.80
CA TYR A 517 -1.26 9.57 -3.00
C TYR A 517 -0.84 10.18 -1.66
N TYR A 518 -1.21 11.45 -1.44
CA TYR A 518 -0.85 12.20 -0.22
C TYR A 518 -2.03 12.46 0.73
N ALA A 519 -3.21 11.94 0.40
CA ALA A 519 -4.45 12.12 1.18
C ALA A 519 -4.55 11.17 2.40
N PHE A 520 -3.46 11.00 3.18
CA PHE A 520 -3.40 10.08 4.33
C PHE A 520 -4.48 10.35 5.40
N GLY A 521 -4.91 11.61 5.56
CA GLY A 521 -6.03 11.98 6.42
C GLY A 521 -7.34 11.32 6.02
N PHE A 522 -7.70 11.41 4.73
CA PHE A 522 -8.90 10.76 4.20
C PHE A 522 -8.80 9.25 4.31
N LEU A 523 -7.63 8.68 4.00
CA LEU A 523 -7.40 7.24 4.13
C LEU A 523 -7.61 6.73 5.56
N ALA A 524 -7.09 7.44 6.56
CA ALA A 524 -7.25 7.04 7.96
C ALA A 524 -8.71 7.10 8.42
N LEU A 525 -9.46 8.14 8.02
CA LEU A 525 -10.88 8.27 8.33
C LEU A 525 -11.69 7.16 7.66
N THR A 526 -11.44 6.90 6.37
CA THR A 526 -12.11 5.82 5.62
C THR A 526 -11.80 4.45 6.22
N ALA A 527 -10.57 4.17 6.62
CA ALA A 527 -10.22 2.93 7.31
C ALA A 527 -11.01 2.75 8.63
N GLY A 528 -11.20 3.83 9.40
CA GLY A 528 -12.05 3.83 10.60
C GLY A 528 -13.52 3.53 10.29
N VAL A 529 -14.06 4.16 9.24
CA VAL A 529 -15.43 3.92 8.76
C VAL A 529 -15.60 2.46 8.35
N VAL A 530 -14.70 1.92 7.51
CA VAL A 530 -14.73 0.52 7.06
C VAL A 530 -14.64 -0.46 8.22
N ALA A 531 -13.75 -0.21 9.19
CA ALA A 531 -13.64 -1.05 10.38
C ALA A 531 -14.96 -1.09 11.18
N LEU A 532 -15.59 0.08 11.36
CA LEU A 532 -16.87 0.19 12.06
C LEU A 532 -18.02 -0.47 11.29
N THR A 533 -18.11 -0.27 9.97
CA THR A 533 -19.11 -0.95 9.11
C THR A 533 -18.94 -2.47 9.17
N THR A 534 -17.70 -2.94 9.07
CA THR A 534 -17.38 -4.37 9.10
C THR A 534 -17.81 -4.98 10.43
N ALA A 535 -17.46 -4.34 11.55
CA ALA A 535 -17.84 -4.80 12.88
C ALA A 535 -19.37 -4.89 13.04
N THR A 536 -20.08 -3.82 12.68
CA THR A 536 -21.53 -3.71 12.88
C THR A 536 -22.34 -4.64 11.98
N VAL A 537 -22.00 -4.76 10.70
CA VAL A 537 -22.65 -5.69 9.77
C VAL A 537 -22.39 -7.14 10.20
N THR A 538 -21.16 -7.47 10.62
CA THR A 538 -20.85 -8.82 11.07
C THR A 538 -21.64 -9.20 12.34
N ILE A 539 -21.77 -8.27 13.30
CA ILE A 539 -22.60 -8.46 14.50
C ILE A 539 -24.06 -8.69 14.10
N LEU A 540 -24.60 -7.88 13.18
CA LEU A 540 -26.00 -7.99 12.73
C LEU A 540 -26.29 -9.34 12.07
N PHE A 541 -25.45 -9.76 11.12
CA PHE A 541 -25.62 -11.06 10.44
C PHE A 541 -25.44 -12.22 11.42
N SER A 542 -24.50 -12.12 12.35
CA SER A 542 -24.31 -13.13 13.39
C SER A 542 -25.52 -13.23 14.32
N TYR A 543 -26.14 -12.09 14.66
CA TYR A 543 -27.40 -12.07 15.40
C TYR A 543 -28.54 -12.76 14.63
N PHE A 544 -28.71 -12.47 13.34
CA PHE A 544 -29.71 -13.17 12.52
C PHE A 544 -29.47 -14.67 12.39
N ILE A 545 -28.20 -15.09 12.30
CA ILE A 545 -27.82 -16.51 12.30
C ILE A 545 -28.23 -17.19 13.62
N LEU A 546 -27.98 -16.52 14.76
CA LEU A 546 -28.40 -17.04 16.08
C LEU A 546 -29.92 -17.08 16.22
N CYS A 547 -30.64 -16.07 15.72
CA CYS A 547 -32.11 -16.08 15.69
C CYS A 547 -32.68 -17.20 14.80
N ALA A 548 -31.93 -17.65 13.79
CA ALA A 548 -32.27 -18.81 12.97
C ALA A 548 -31.82 -20.16 13.58
N GLU A 549 -31.51 -20.18 14.88
CA GLU A 549 -31.10 -21.36 15.67
C GLU A 549 -29.80 -22.03 15.17
N GLU A 550 -28.99 -21.32 14.39
CA GLU A 550 -27.71 -21.80 13.89
C GLU A 550 -26.58 -21.30 14.81
N TYR A 551 -26.12 -22.15 15.72
CA TYR A 551 -25.10 -21.79 16.71
C TYR A 551 -23.67 -21.75 16.16
N ARG A 552 -23.40 -22.19 14.91
CA ARG A 552 -22.04 -22.24 14.34
C ARG A 552 -21.59 -20.89 13.77
N TRP A 553 -21.59 -19.86 14.62
CA TRP A 553 -21.32 -18.48 14.22
C TRP A 553 -19.83 -18.16 14.05
N HIS A 554 -18.91 -18.85 14.74
CA HIS A 554 -17.47 -18.53 14.75
C HIS A 554 -16.84 -18.31 13.36
N TRP A 555 -16.88 -19.33 12.49
CA TRP A 555 -16.37 -19.21 11.12
C TRP A 555 -17.22 -18.27 10.26
N ARG A 556 -18.54 -18.27 10.48
CA ARG A 556 -19.44 -17.41 9.73
C ARG A 556 -19.15 -15.94 10.00
N ALA A 557 -18.85 -15.55 11.23
CA ALA A 557 -18.47 -14.18 11.58
C ALA A 557 -17.16 -13.77 10.90
N PHE A 558 -16.17 -14.66 10.88
CA PHE A 558 -14.91 -14.40 10.17
C PHE A 558 -15.12 -14.25 8.66
N LEU A 559 -15.88 -15.16 8.03
CA LEU A 559 -16.19 -15.11 6.60
C LEU A 559 -17.03 -13.86 6.24
N THR A 560 -18.08 -13.59 7.01
CA THR A 560 -18.95 -12.42 6.82
C THR A 560 -18.19 -11.11 6.96
N GLY A 561 -17.29 -11.01 7.95
CA GLY A 561 -16.40 -9.86 8.11
C GLY A 561 -15.45 -9.70 6.91
N GLY A 562 -14.89 -10.79 6.41
CA GLY A 562 -14.03 -10.82 5.22
C GLY A 562 -14.73 -10.58 3.88
N GLY A 563 -16.06 -10.41 3.87
CA GLY A 563 -16.85 -10.33 2.64
C GLY A 563 -16.45 -9.21 1.68
N SER A 564 -15.88 -8.11 2.19
CA SER A 564 -15.41 -6.96 1.38
C SER A 564 -14.35 -7.34 0.37
N ALA A 565 -13.48 -8.31 0.70
CA ALA A 565 -12.36 -8.70 -0.16
C ALA A 565 -12.82 -9.31 -1.50
N PHE A 566 -13.98 -9.97 -1.52
CA PHE A 566 -14.56 -10.48 -2.77
C PHE A 566 -15.03 -9.35 -3.69
N TRP A 567 -15.59 -8.29 -3.11
CA TRP A 567 -15.96 -7.07 -3.85
C TRP A 567 -14.75 -6.28 -4.30
N LEU A 568 -13.69 -6.22 -3.47
CA LEU A 568 -12.40 -5.65 -3.84
C LEU A 568 -11.79 -6.40 -5.03
N PHE A 569 -11.83 -7.73 -5.03
CA PHE A 569 -11.36 -8.54 -6.15
C PHE A 569 -12.17 -8.29 -7.43
N ALA A 570 -13.50 -8.30 -7.34
CA ALA A 570 -14.39 -8.02 -8.47
C ALA A 570 -14.15 -6.61 -9.03
N TYR A 571 -13.97 -5.63 -8.15
CA TYR A 571 -13.63 -4.27 -8.54
C TYR A 571 -12.24 -4.16 -9.16
N GLY A 572 -11.24 -4.88 -8.64
CA GLY A 572 -9.91 -4.97 -9.25
C GLY A 572 -9.98 -5.52 -10.67
N MET A 573 -10.76 -6.58 -10.91
CA MET A 573 -10.98 -7.09 -12.26
C MET A 573 -11.65 -6.07 -13.19
N PHE A 574 -12.62 -5.31 -12.67
CA PHE A 574 -13.23 -4.19 -13.40
C PHE A 574 -12.23 -3.06 -13.68
N TYR A 575 -11.37 -2.73 -12.71
CA TYR A 575 -10.32 -1.73 -12.85
C TYR A 575 -9.33 -2.13 -13.94
N TRP A 576 -8.90 -3.40 -13.95
CA TRP A 576 -8.06 -3.94 -15.02
C TRP A 576 -8.71 -3.80 -16.40
N ALA A 577 -9.96 -4.23 -16.56
CA ALA A 577 -10.63 -4.14 -17.86
C ALA A 577 -10.86 -2.69 -18.35
N SER A 578 -11.10 -1.77 -17.42
CA SER A 578 -11.46 -0.38 -17.75
C SER A 578 -10.26 0.58 -17.83
N ARG A 579 -9.20 0.37 -17.03
CA ARG A 579 -8.10 1.33 -16.85
C ARG A 579 -6.71 0.80 -17.20
N LEU A 580 -6.55 -0.50 -17.42
CA LEU A 580 -5.27 -1.10 -17.79
C LEU A 580 -5.34 -1.67 -19.22
N SER A 581 -4.26 -1.51 -19.96
CA SER A 581 -4.06 -2.12 -21.29
C SER A 581 -2.68 -2.77 -21.30
N LEU A 582 -2.55 -3.87 -20.55
CA LEU A 582 -1.28 -4.56 -20.37
C LEU A 582 -1.02 -5.46 -21.57
N ASP A 583 -0.01 -5.12 -22.38
CA ASP A 583 0.34 -5.90 -23.57
C ASP A 583 1.13 -7.17 -23.24
N SER A 584 1.79 -7.20 -22.08
CA SER A 584 2.63 -8.34 -21.65
C SER A 584 1.90 -9.31 -20.71
N PHE A 585 2.11 -10.62 -20.94
CA PHE A 585 1.63 -11.68 -20.04
C PHE A 585 2.20 -11.53 -18.61
N SER A 586 3.48 -11.17 -18.50
CA SER A 586 4.12 -10.91 -17.21
C SER A 586 3.43 -9.77 -16.45
N GLY A 587 3.07 -8.67 -17.15
CA GLY A 587 2.32 -7.57 -16.55
C GLY A 587 0.96 -8.01 -16.00
N PHE A 588 0.24 -8.86 -16.74
CA PHE A 588 -1.04 -9.41 -16.29
C PHE A 588 -0.90 -10.29 -15.03
N VAL A 589 0.08 -11.20 -15.00
CA VAL A 589 0.34 -12.07 -13.84
C VAL A 589 0.75 -11.26 -12.61
N LEU A 590 1.58 -10.23 -12.79
CA LEU A 590 1.99 -9.33 -11.71
C LEU A 590 0.80 -8.57 -11.14
N TYR A 591 -0.04 -7.98 -11.98
CA TYR A 591 -1.24 -7.29 -11.55
C TYR A 591 -2.16 -8.21 -10.75
N LEU A 592 -2.49 -9.40 -11.29
CA LEU A 592 -3.37 -10.35 -10.63
C LEU A 592 -2.79 -10.87 -9.32
N GLY A 593 -1.48 -11.11 -9.28
CA GLY A 593 -0.77 -11.55 -8.07
C GLY A 593 -0.78 -10.51 -6.96
N TYR A 594 -0.51 -9.25 -7.28
CA TYR A 594 -0.59 -8.16 -6.31
C TYR A 594 -2.03 -7.90 -5.86
N LEU A 595 -3.00 -7.94 -6.78
CA LEU A 595 -4.42 -7.84 -6.43
C LEU A 595 -4.86 -8.98 -5.49
N LEU A 596 -4.41 -10.21 -5.74
CA LEU A 596 -4.69 -11.35 -4.87
C LEU A 596 -4.14 -11.13 -3.46
N LEU A 597 -2.89 -10.66 -3.33
CA LEU A 597 -2.31 -10.33 -2.03
C LEU A 597 -3.10 -9.25 -1.29
N LEU A 598 -3.51 -8.19 -1.99
CA LEU A 598 -4.36 -7.13 -1.43
C LEU A 598 -5.69 -7.70 -0.90
N CYS A 599 -6.37 -8.55 -1.69
CA CYS A 599 -7.61 -9.20 -1.25
C CYS A 599 -7.40 -10.11 -0.03
N ILE A 600 -6.30 -10.85 0.03
CA ILE A 600 -6.00 -11.74 1.16
C ILE A 600 -5.76 -10.94 2.44
N PHE A 601 -5.01 -9.83 2.36
CA PHE A 601 -4.80 -8.95 3.50
C PHE A 601 -6.09 -8.25 3.94
N ASP A 602 -6.89 -7.74 2.99
CA ASP A 602 -8.21 -7.17 3.30
C ASP A 602 -9.10 -8.20 4.01
N PHE A 603 -9.17 -9.43 3.49
CA PHE A 603 -9.97 -10.52 4.05
C PHE A 603 -9.56 -10.87 5.49
N LEU A 604 -8.25 -10.91 5.77
CA LEU A 604 -7.73 -11.20 7.11
C LEU A 604 -8.01 -10.06 8.10
N VAL A 605 -7.84 -8.80 7.67
CA VAL A 605 -8.09 -7.61 8.50
C VAL A 605 -9.57 -7.49 8.82
N THR A 606 -10.42 -7.45 7.79
CA THR A 606 -11.88 -7.28 7.95
C THR A 606 -12.53 -8.51 8.60
N GLY A 607 -12.08 -9.72 8.26
CA GLY A 607 -12.51 -10.95 8.92
C GLY A 607 -12.15 -11.00 10.40
N THR A 608 -10.97 -10.50 10.78
CA THR A 608 -10.55 -10.42 12.19
C THR A 608 -11.35 -9.38 12.96
N ILE A 609 -11.56 -8.19 12.40
CA ILE A 609 -12.41 -7.14 12.98
C ILE A 609 -13.82 -7.69 13.22
N GLY A 610 -14.42 -8.31 12.20
CA GLY A 610 -15.74 -8.93 12.28
C GLY A 610 -15.82 -10.04 13.33
N PHE A 611 -14.85 -10.94 13.37
CA PHE A 611 -14.80 -12.03 14.34
C PHE A 611 -14.66 -11.52 15.78
N LEU A 612 -13.70 -10.62 16.06
CA LEU A 612 -13.47 -10.10 17.41
C LEU A 612 -14.65 -9.26 17.92
N ALA A 613 -15.23 -8.43 17.05
CA ALA A 613 -16.43 -7.65 17.38
C ALA A 613 -17.63 -8.57 17.70
N THR A 614 -17.84 -9.60 16.88
CA THR A 614 -18.89 -10.60 17.12
C THR A 614 -18.63 -11.41 18.39
N TYR A 615 -17.38 -11.82 18.63
CA TYR A 615 -17.00 -12.56 19.84
C TYR A 615 -17.27 -11.75 21.10
N TRP A 616 -16.98 -10.46 21.08
CA TRP A 616 -17.36 -9.55 22.16
C TRP A 616 -18.89 -9.40 22.30
N ALA A 617 -19.61 -9.16 21.20
CA ALA A 617 -21.05 -8.94 21.20
C ALA A 617 -21.84 -10.17 21.68
N VAL A 618 -21.50 -11.36 21.19
CA VAL A 618 -22.11 -12.63 21.59
C VAL A 618 -21.88 -12.89 23.07
N ARG A 619 -20.64 -12.72 23.57
CA ARG A 619 -20.39 -12.85 25.02
C ARG A 619 -21.24 -11.88 25.84
N ARG A 620 -21.35 -10.64 25.40
CA ARG A 620 -22.17 -9.63 26.09
C ARG A 620 -23.65 -10.01 26.09
N LEU A 621 -24.16 -10.51 24.97
CA LEU A 621 -25.54 -10.96 24.78
C LEU A 621 -25.90 -12.13 25.71
N TYR A 622 -25.05 -13.16 25.83
CA TYR A 622 -25.33 -14.31 26.70
C TYR A 622 -24.99 -14.08 28.18
N THR A 623 -24.25 -13.02 28.52
CA THR A 623 -24.06 -12.63 29.93
C THR A 623 -25.32 -12.02 30.54
N SER A 624 -26.23 -11.47 29.73
CA SER A 624 -27.48 -10.89 30.22
C SER A 624 -28.60 -11.90 30.46
N ILE A 625 -28.39 -13.18 30.11
CA ILE A 625 -29.37 -14.23 30.39
C ILE A 625 -29.15 -14.68 31.84
N ARG A 626 -30.19 -14.66 32.66
CA ARG A 626 -30.21 -15.40 33.93
C ARG A 626 -30.56 -16.84 33.60
N ILE A 627 -29.64 -17.75 33.85
CA ILE A 627 -29.85 -19.19 33.69
C ILE A 627 -29.59 -19.73 35.10
N ASP A 628 -30.66 -20.14 35.78
CA ASP A 628 -30.59 -20.76 37.12
C ASP A 628 -30.12 -22.21 37.03
#